data_AF-A0A7Y1XSB4-F1
#
_entry.id   AF-A0A7Y1XSB4-F1
#
_cell.length_a   1.000
_cell.length_b   1.000
_cell.length_c   1.000
_cell.angle_alpha   90.00
_cell.angle_beta   90.00
_cell.angle_gamma   90.00
#
_symmetry.space_group_name_H-M   'P 1'
#
loop_
_entity.id
_entity.type
_entity.pdbx_description
1 polymer ?
#
loop_
_entity_poly.entity_id
_entity_poly.type
_entity_poly.pdbx_seq_one_letter_code
_entity_poly.pdbx_strand_id
1 'polypeptide(L)'
;MTFANRYKVLPLFMIAALLVTVSRTSAQDEEFEAVDLPDSLAEKVAGLDPEKIDFIRGPRIFQFAGSHERLFDRFKNKSAAEIEGYIDAMIRVQELNAFNPETDMAAIPLNTEDRGFNSWKTLRPKEFDTPRDDGPINVNRYLRAGPKNGIPTFFNMPIAMTPEDLVAGDVDVAIMGVGLDTGTGYRGAAYGPRALRTGTIYGGTGMSNLPHMHTMVSAFNELTVVDYGDVNVDLLSLERSLEHIRTMVREVAAAGSIPMIVGGDHSLMYPDVAGVVDVYGVGNVGVIHFDAHYDAGESGSHLLSHGQPVRRLFNEKLVPGKNFIQVGLRGSWPGRAGFEWMQQEGLRYHPMAEIEKNGWDAVKERVFREALEDGPEHIFISFDIDVLDPAYMPGTGTPEPGGLTTREAFPIVRGLCASKHIVGFELVELNPLVDPGYTTAQNSNRILYECLTGIAMRKLGISDPNYLSPLTTEHGHDE
;
A
#
# COMPACT_ATOMS: atom_id res chain seq x y z
N MET A 1 59.11 -16.10 -13.01
CA MET A 1 58.78 -14.79 -12.41
C MET A 1 57.48 -14.94 -11.64
N THR A 2 57.62 -14.98 -10.32
CA THR A 2 56.58 -15.06 -9.29
C THR A 2 55.87 -13.74 -9.11
N PHE A 3 54.53 -13.72 -9.13
CA PHE A 3 53.74 -12.77 -8.35
C PHE A 3 52.52 -13.50 -7.78
N ALA A 4 52.69 -13.98 -6.55
CA ALA A 4 51.61 -14.45 -5.71
C ALA A 4 50.96 -13.23 -5.04
N ASN A 5 49.71 -12.92 -5.37
CA ASN A 5 48.94 -11.92 -4.64
C ASN A 5 48.02 -12.64 -3.65
N ARG A 6 48.32 -12.49 -2.36
CA ARG A 6 47.54 -13.03 -1.25
C ARG A 6 46.37 -12.10 -0.97
N TYR A 7 45.16 -12.45 -1.39
CA TYR A 7 43.95 -11.92 -0.78
C TYR A 7 43.47 -12.94 0.26
N LYS A 8 43.65 -12.58 1.54
CA LYS A 8 43.01 -13.25 2.66
C LYS A 8 41.52 -12.93 2.59
N VAL A 9 40.70 -13.94 2.37
CA VAL A 9 39.25 -13.89 2.56
C VAL A 9 39.01 -13.81 4.08
N LEU A 10 38.57 -12.66 4.57
CA LEU A 10 37.94 -12.55 5.89
C LEU A 10 36.47 -12.94 5.73
N PRO A 11 35.91 -13.82 6.58
CA PRO A 11 34.47 -14.05 6.56
C PRO A 11 33.79 -12.79 7.12
N LEU A 12 32.97 -12.15 6.27
CA LEU A 12 32.06 -11.10 6.66
C LEU A 12 30.97 -11.76 7.51
N PHE A 13 31.10 -11.73 8.84
CA PHE A 13 29.97 -12.01 9.72
C PHE A 13 28.98 -10.85 9.55
N MET A 14 27.92 -11.09 8.78
CA MET A 14 26.70 -10.28 8.82
C MET A 14 26.14 -10.37 10.24
N ILE A 15 26.41 -9.35 11.05
CA ILE A 15 25.57 -9.05 12.21
C ILE A 15 24.31 -8.42 11.62
N ALA A 16 23.29 -9.25 11.38
CA ALA A 16 21.93 -8.76 11.22
C ALA A 16 21.53 -8.14 12.56
N ALA A 17 21.67 -6.82 12.68
CA ALA A 17 21.05 -6.08 13.75
C ALA A 17 19.54 -6.15 13.52
N LEU A 18 18.85 -6.98 14.30
CA LEU A 18 17.41 -6.84 14.52
C LEU A 18 17.20 -5.45 15.13
N LEU A 19 16.94 -4.45 14.29
CA LEU A 19 16.28 -3.22 14.71
C LEU A 19 14.82 -3.59 14.91
N VAL A 20 14.50 -4.06 16.12
CA VAL A 20 13.12 -3.99 16.62
C VAL A 20 12.89 -2.52 16.94
N THR A 21 12.36 -1.76 16.00
CA THR A 21 11.80 -0.44 16.27
C THR A 21 10.53 -0.66 17.10
N VAL A 22 10.69 -0.71 18.42
CA VAL A 22 9.57 -0.57 19.35
C VAL A 22 9.18 0.90 19.34
N SER A 23 8.37 1.31 18.36
CA SER A 23 7.75 2.62 18.35
C SER A 23 6.52 2.60 19.27
N ARG A 24 6.74 2.86 20.57
CA ARG A 24 5.63 3.20 21.48
C ARG A 24 5.38 4.70 21.41
N THR A 25 4.11 5.07 21.32
CA THR A 25 3.65 6.47 21.31
C THR A 25 3.66 7.06 22.73
N SER A 26 3.68 8.39 22.85
CA SER A 26 3.61 9.09 24.14
C SER A 26 2.35 8.75 24.95
N ALA A 27 1.26 8.37 24.29
CA ALA A 27 0.01 7.96 24.95
C ALA A 27 0.14 6.62 25.71
N GLN A 28 1.06 5.73 25.33
CA GLN A 28 1.29 4.46 26.04
C GLN A 28 2.18 4.60 27.27
N ASP A 29 2.91 5.70 27.39
CA ASP A 29 3.69 5.99 28.59
C ASP A 29 2.77 6.38 29.78
N GLU A 30 1.54 6.85 29.51
CA GLU A 30 0.58 7.26 30.55
C GLU A 30 -0.15 6.10 31.25
N GLU A 31 -0.28 4.94 30.61
CA GLU A 31 -0.93 3.74 31.19
C GLU A 31 0.05 2.71 31.79
N PHE A 32 1.35 2.97 31.73
CA PHE A 32 2.36 2.01 32.20
C PHE A 32 2.53 2.06 33.73
N GLU A 33 2.21 0.97 34.40
CA GLU A 33 2.43 0.84 35.84
C GLU A 33 3.93 0.68 36.16
N ALA A 34 4.46 1.59 36.98
CA ALA A 34 5.87 1.62 37.33
C ALA A 34 6.30 0.31 38.01
N VAL A 35 7.39 -0.28 37.51
CA VAL A 35 7.91 -1.55 38.03
C VAL A 35 8.65 -1.33 39.34
N ASP A 36 8.45 -2.21 40.32
CA ASP A 36 9.18 -2.15 41.58
C ASP A 36 10.64 -2.58 41.44
N LEU A 37 11.51 -1.87 42.15
CA LEU A 37 12.94 -2.17 42.18
C LEU A 37 13.21 -3.34 43.14
N PRO A 38 14.03 -4.33 42.75
CA PRO A 38 14.53 -5.33 43.68
C PRO A 38 15.27 -4.67 44.85
N ASP A 39 15.13 -5.18 46.07
CA ASP A 39 15.74 -4.59 47.28
C ASP A 39 17.25 -4.28 47.11
N SER A 40 17.98 -5.24 46.53
CA SER A 40 19.42 -5.11 46.23
C SER A 40 19.79 -3.96 45.29
N LEU A 41 18.85 -3.50 44.47
CA LEU A 41 19.00 -2.35 43.59
C LEU A 41 18.48 -1.09 44.27
N ALA A 42 17.34 -1.17 44.98
CA ALA A 42 16.75 -0.06 45.72
C ALA A 42 17.76 0.57 46.70
N GLU A 43 18.53 -0.25 47.44
CA GLU A 43 19.60 0.25 48.33
C GLU A 43 20.69 1.03 47.58
N LYS A 44 21.06 0.58 46.37
CA LYS A 44 22.12 1.21 45.57
C LYS A 44 21.69 2.53 44.94
N VAL A 45 20.40 2.70 44.67
CA VAL A 45 19.85 3.89 43.99
C VAL A 45 19.10 4.83 44.93
N ALA A 46 18.96 4.50 46.22
CA ALA A 46 18.22 5.30 47.20
C ALA A 46 18.69 6.75 47.34
N GLY A 47 19.95 7.03 46.99
CA GLY A 47 20.53 8.38 47.00
C GLY A 47 20.42 9.15 45.68
N LEU A 48 19.84 8.55 44.63
CA LEU A 48 19.66 9.20 43.33
C LEU A 48 18.44 10.13 43.34
N ASP A 49 18.42 11.04 42.37
CA ASP A 49 17.24 11.88 42.10
C ASP A 49 16.00 11.01 41.86
N PRO A 50 14.84 11.32 42.49
CA PRO A 50 13.58 10.64 42.23
C PRO A 50 13.24 10.49 40.74
N GLU A 51 13.56 11.47 39.90
CA GLU A 51 13.31 11.40 38.46
C GLU A 51 14.11 10.29 37.78
N LYS A 52 15.36 10.04 38.22
CA LYS A 52 16.19 8.94 37.72
C LYS A 52 15.64 7.58 38.15
N ILE A 53 15.10 7.51 39.36
CA ILE A 53 14.44 6.30 39.89
C ILE A 53 13.17 6.02 39.10
N ASP A 54 12.32 7.02 38.89
CA ASP A 54 11.09 6.88 38.11
C ASP A 54 11.39 6.54 36.65
N PHE A 55 12.46 7.10 36.07
CA PHE A 55 12.91 6.76 34.73
C PHE A 55 13.16 5.26 34.56
N ILE A 56 13.90 4.63 35.48
CA ILE A 56 14.24 3.20 35.38
C ILE A 56 13.08 2.27 35.72
N ARG A 57 12.04 2.79 36.38
CA ARG A 57 10.80 2.07 36.68
C ARG A 57 9.76 2.20 35.57
N GLY A 58 9.87 3.24 34.75
CA GLY A 58 8.98 3.51 33.61
C GLY A 58 9.27 2.68 32.36
N PRO A 59 8.43 2.81 31.32
CA PRO A 59 8.53 2.03 30.08
C PRO A 59 9.66 2.50 29.15
N ARG A 60 10.13 3.72 29.36
CA ARG A 60 11.15 4.41 28.56
C ARG A 60 12.48 3.65 28.45
N ILE A 61 12.74 2.70 29.35
CA ILE A 61 13.92 1.83 29.33
C ILE A 61 13.90 0.75 28.26
N PHE A 62 12.75 0.42 27.66
CA PHE A 62 12.65 -0.71 26.74
C PHE A 62 13.52 -0.53 25.49
N GLN A 63 13.71 0.70 25.01
CA GLN A 63 14.62 0.99 23.89
C GLN A 63 16.10 0.67 24.21
N PHE A 64 16.49 0.64 25.49
CA PHE A 64 17.88 0.44 25.92
C PHE A 64 18.16 -0.98 26.41
N ALA A 65 17.17 -1.63 27.03
CA ALA A 65 17.34 -2.93 27.69
C ALA A 65 16.35 -4.01 27.24
N GLY A 66 15.28 -3.65 26.53
CA GLY A 66 14.20 -4.55 26.10
C GLY A 66 13.24 -4.99 27.22
N SER A 67 13.70 -5.03 28.48
CA SER A 67 12.85 -5.27 29.66
C SER A 67 13.49 -4.71 30.94
N HIS A 68 12.67 -4.50 31.99
CA HIS A 68 13.16 -4.13 33.32
C HIS A 68 14.08 -5.21 33.91
N GLU A 69 13.75 -6.49 33.74
CA GLU A 69 14.58 -7.62 34.20
C GLU A 69 16.00 -7.55 33.63
N ARG A 70 16.13 -7.33 32.31
CA ARG A 70 17.44 -7.20 31.65
C ARG A 70 18.21 -5.97 32.10
N LEU A 71 17.50 -4.86 32.37
CA LEU A 71 18.12 -3.65 32.90
C LEU A 71 18.65 -3.90 34.32
N PHE A 72 17.84 -4.51 35.18
CA PHE A 72 18.19 -4.80 36.57
C PHE A 72 19.34 -5.80 36.65
N ASP A 73 19.35 -6.83 35.80
CA ASP A 73 20.49 -7.75 35.67
C ASP A 73 21.77 -7.03 35.24
N ARG A 74 21.67 -6.04 34.33
CA ARG A 74 22.80 -5.19 33.93
C ARG A 74 23.32 -4.33 35.09
N PHE A 75 22.47 -3.97 36.04
CA PHE A 75 22.82 -3.20 37.23
C PHE A 75 23.33 -4.05 38.41
N LYS A 76 23.03 -5.35 38.43
CA LYS A 76 23.33 -6.26 39.54
C LYS A 76 24.76 -6.15 40.08
N ASN A 77 25.74 -6.12 39.19
CA ASN A 77 27.17 -6.10 39.55
C ASN A 77 27.82 -4.71 39.44
N LYS A 78 27.02 -3.65 39.21
CA LYS A 78 27.51 -2.27 39.14
C LYS A 78 27.47 -1.60 40.52
N SER A 79 28.41 -0.69 40.73
CA SER A 79 28.40 0.27 41.83
C SER A 79 27.32 1.34 41.62
N ALA A 80 26.96 2.08 42.68
CA ALA A 80 25.97 3.15 42.61
C ALA A 80 26.33 4.21 41.54
N ALA A 81 27.62 4.61 41.49
CA ALA A 81 28.12 5.58 40.51
C ALA A 81 28.03 5.07 39.05
N GLU A 82 28.28 3.78 38.82
CA GLU A 82 28.13 3.18 37.48
C GLU A 82 26.67 3.05 37.05
N ILE A 83 25.76 2.81 38.00
CA ILE A 83 24.32 2.79 37.74
C ILE A 83 23.85 4.19 37.38
N GLU A 84 24.19 5.19 38.19
CA GLU A 84 23.84 6.59 37.95
C GLU A 84 24.35 7.06 36.58
N GLY A 85 25.62 6.83 36.27
CA GLY A 85 26.18 7.20 34.97
C GLY A 85 25.50 6.49 33.79
N TYR A 86 24.99 5.27 34.00
CA TYR A 86 24.22 4.55 32.98
C TYR A 86 22.82 5.14 32.80
N ILE A 87 22.16 5.54 33.89
CA ILE A 87 20.86 6.23 33.83
C ILE A 87 21.00 7.58 33.15
N ASP A 88 22.03 8.36 33.51
CA ASP A 88 22.34 9.65 32.90
C ASP A 88 22.59 9.52 31.40
N ALA A 89 23.31 8.48 30.99
CA ALA A 89 23.50 8.18 29.57
C ALA A 89 22.17 7.87 28.86
N MET A 90 21.29 7.07 29.46
CA MET A 90 19.97 6.78 28.86
C MET A 90 19.11 8.03 28.72
N ILE A 91 19.01 8.84 29.78
CA ILE A 91 18.27 10.11 29.76
C ILE A 91 18.86 11.04 28.70
N ARG A 92 20.20 11.15 28.64
CA ARG A 92 20.87 11.96 27.63
C ARG A 92 20.57 11.49 26.21
N VAL A 93 20.53 10.18 25.95
CA VAL A 93 20.13 9.68 24.63
C VAL A 93 18.68 10.10 24.30
N GLN A 94 17.77 10.10 25.26
CA GLN A 94 16.41 10.58 25.02
C GLN A 94 16.34 12.06 24.69
N GLU A 95 17.06 12.89 25.44
CA GLU A 95 17.16 14.33 25.16
C GLU A 95 17.71 14.58 23.75
N LEU A 96 18.72 13.80 23.34
CA LEU A 96 19.32 13.91 22.00
C LEU A 96 18.41 13.40 20.88
N ASN A 97 17.47 12.51 21.20
CA ASN A 97 16.47 12.01 20.24
C ASN A 97 15.25 12.94 20.12
N ALA A 98 15.04 13.84 21.08
CA ALA A 98 13.90 14.76 21.08
C ALA A 98 14.08 15.85 20.02
N PHE A 99 12.96 16.30 19.45
CA PHE A 99 12.94 17.44 18.53
C PHE A 99 13.58 18.67 19.18
N ASN A 100 14.61 19.22 18.55
CA ASN A 100 15.29 20.41 19.02
C ASN A 100 15.02 21.60 18.09
N PRO A 101 14.20 22.59 18.48
CA PRO A 101 13.87 23.73 17.61
C PRO A 101 15.07 24.64 17.26
N GLU A 102 16.22 24.50 17.94
CA GLU A 102 17.45 25.23 17.60
C GLU A 102 18.21 24.60 16.42
N THR A 103 18.08 23.29 16.20
CA THR A 103 18.80 22.55 15.16
C THR A 103 17.90 21.91 14.12
N ASP A 104 16.67 21.59 14.50
CA ASP A 104 15.72 20.80 13.73
C ASP A 104 14.58 21.70 13.28
N MET A 105 14.24 21.61 12.00
CA MET A 105 13.13 22.35 11.43
C MET A 105 11.84 21.54 11.62
N ALA A 106 10.84 22.13 12.26
CA ALA A 106 9.52 21.49 12.42
C ALA A 106 8.81 21.26 11.07
N ALA A 107 9.13 22.10 10.07
CA ALA A 107 8.65 21.97 8.71
C ALA A 107 9.70 22.54 7.74
N ILE A 108 9.77 21.96 6.54
CA ILE A 108 10.61 22.48 5.45
C ILE A 108 9.86 23.64 4.78
N PRO A 109 10.34 24.89 4.87
CA PRO A 109 9.68 26.02 4.25
C PRO A 109 9.79 25.90 2.73
N LEU A 110 8.64 26.06 2.07
CA LEU A 110 8.56 26.08 0.63
C LEU A 110 8.89 27.47 0.09
N ASN A 111 9.63 27.55 -1.02
CA ASN A 111 9.90 28.81 -1.71
C ASN A 111 8.67 29.24 -2.54
N THR A 112 7.70 29.90 -1.90
CA THR A 112 6.43 30.29 -2.53
C THR A 112 6.57 31.38 -3.60
N GLU A 113 7.71 32.07 -3.64
CA GLU A 113 8.01 33.10 -4.65
C GLU A 113 8.66 32.52 -5.91
N ASP A 114 8.96 31.21 -5.95
CA ASP A 114 9.52 30.59 -7.15
C ASP A 114 8.54 30.63 -8.32
N ARG A 115 9.01 31.11 -9.48
CA ARG A 115 8.16 31.25 -10.69
C ARG A 115 7.65 29.91 -11.22
N GLY A 116 8.37 28.83 -10.94
CA GLY A 116 8.03 27.46 -11.33
C GLY A 116 7.36 26.67 -10.21
N PHE A 117 6.91 27.29 -9.12
CA PHE A 117 6.41 26.60 -7.92
C PHE A 117 5.41 25.48 -8.24
N ASN A 118 4.42 25.74 -9.11
CA ASN A 118 3.41 24.77 -9.52
C ASN A 118 3.60 24.23 -10.96
N SER A 119 4.77 24.45 -11.57
CA SER A 119 5.03 24.06 -12.97
C SER A 119 4.83 22.56 -13.22
N TRP A 120 5.12 21.71 -12.24
CA TRP A 120 4.94 20.26 -12.34
C TRP A 120 3.47 19.82 -12.44
N LYS A 121 2.53 20.52 -11.77
CA LYS A 121 1.09 20.19 -11.81
C LYS A 121 0.25 21.12 -12.70
N THR A 122 0.90 22.02 -13.44
CA THR A 122 0.19 22.92 -14.34
C THR A 122 -0.24 22.12 -15.57
N LEU A 123 -1.55 21.94 -15.74
CA LEU A 123 -2.10 21.28 -16.92
C LEU A 123 -1.78 22.06 -18.18
N ARG A 124 -1.50 21.32 -19.27
CA ARG A 124 -1.26 21.90 -20.58
C ARG A 124 -2.56 22.53 -21.12
N PRO A 125 -2.57 23.82 -21.52
CA PRO A 125 -3.75 24.42 -22.13
C PRO A 125 -4.12 23.73 -23.45
N LYS A 126 -5.42 23.50 -23.68
CA LYS A 126 -5.96 22.83 -24.89
C LYS A 126 -5.57 23.57 -26.18
N GLU A 127 -5.34 24.88 -26.11
CA GLU A 127 -4.89 25.72 -27.22
C GLU A 127 -3.48 25.35 -27.73
N PHE A 128 -2.68 24.62 -26.93
CA PHE A 128 -1.36 24.14 -27.34
C PHE A 128 -1.42 22.76 -28.03
N ASP A 129 -2.60 22.16 -28.10
CA ASP A 129 -2.79 20.83 -28.67
C ASP A 129 -3.18 20.92 -30.14
N THR A 130 -2.94 19.82 -30.86
CA THR A 130 -3.44 19.70 -32.22
C THR A 130 -4.97 19.55 -32.17
N PRO A 131 -5.75 20.38 -32.87
CA PRO A 131 -7.21 20.29 -32.84
C PRO A 131 -7.71 18.90 -33.22
N ARG A 132 -8.63 18.37 -32.41
CA ARG A 132 -9.31 17.09 -32.59
C ARG A 132 -10.64 17.10 -31.86
N ASP A 133 -11.51 16.17 -32.21
CA ASP A 133 -12.70 15.87 -31.41
C ASP A 133 -12.28 15.20 -30.10
N ASP A 134 -13.09 15.43 -29.07
CA ASP A 134 -12.92 14.79 -27.77
C ASP A 134 -13.24 13.28 -27.90
N GLY A 135 -12.47 12.45 -27.19
CA GLY A 135 -12.62 11.00 -27.17
C GLY A 135 -11.29 10.23 -27.19
N PRO A 136 -11.33 8.90 -26.94
CA PRO A 136 -10.13 8.08 -26.88
C PRO A 136 -9.38 7.99 -28.21
N ILE A 137 -8.04 7.97 -28.15
CA ILE A 137 -7.17 7.96 -29.31
C ILE A 137 -6.31 6.70 -29.32
N ASN A 138 -6.35 5.95 -30.42
CA ASN A 138 -5.37 4.89 -30.64
C ASN A 138 -4.06 5.48 -31.19
N VAL A 139 -3.01 5.42 -30.39
CA VAL A 139 -1.68 5.94 -30.73
C VAL A 139 -0.79 4.92 -31.44
N ASN A 140 -1.26 3.69 -31.62
CA ASN A 140 -0.48 2.63 -32.25
C ASN A 140 -0.56 2.67 -33.78
N ARG A 141 0.60 2.59 -34.44
CA ARG A 141 0.71 2.55 -35.91
C ARG A 141 0.02 1.34 -36.54
N TYR A 142 0.08 0.19 -35.86
CA TYR A 142 -0.44 -1.07 -36.37
C TYR A 142 -1.70 -1.44 -35.61
N LEU A 143 -2.78 -1.75 -36.35
CA LEU A 143 -4.05 -2.23 -35.78
C LEU A 143 -3.87 -3.49 -34.90
N ARG A 144 -2.85 -4.30 -35.22
CA ARG A 144 -2.46 -5.49 -34.46
C ARG A 144 -0.97 -5.43 -34.16
N ALA A 145 -0.55 -4.46 -33.37
CA ALA A 145 0.79 -4.47 -32.78
C ALA A 145 0.85 -5.57 -31.71
N GLY A 146 1.90 -6.40 -31.75
CA GLY A 146 2.15 -7.32 -30.64
C GLY A 146 2.43 -6.55 -29.37
N PRO A 147 2.37 -7.19 -28.19
CA PRO A 147 2.44 -6.48 -26.92
C PRO A 147 3.82 -5.87 -26.67
N LYS A 148 4.83 -6.36 -27.40
CA LYS A 148 6.21 -5.86 -27.41
C LYS A 148 6.45 -4.74 -28.45
N ASN A 149 5.43 -4.33 -29.18
CA ASN A 149 5.52 -3.38 -30.30
C ASN A 149 4.50 -2.26 -30.12
N GLY A 150 4.78 -1.11 -30.73
CA GLY A 150 3.93 0.07 -30.61
C GLY A 150 4.32 0.95 -29.42
N ILE A 151 3.48 1.95 -29.15
CA ILE A 151 3.66 2.83 -28.00
C ILE A 151 3.07 2.09 -26.79
N PRO A 152 3.84 1.86 -25.72
CA PRO A 152 3.38 1.08 -24.59
C PRO A 152 2.37 1.88 -23.77
N THR A 153 1.12 1.44 -23.80
CA THR A 153 0.02 1.87 -22.93
C THR A 153 -0.46 0.69 -22.11
N PHE A 154 -1.18 0.93 -21.01
CA PHE A 154 -1.75 -0.15 -20.20
C PHE A 154 -2.62 -1.06 -21.07
N PHE A 155 -2.30 -2.36 -21.08
CA PHE A 155 -2.94 -3.38 -21.93
C PHE A 155 -3.00 -3.05 -23.44
N ASN A 156 -2.13 -2.16 -23.94
CA ASN A 156 -2.17 -1.63 -25.31
C ASN A 156 -3.50 -0.91 -25.64
N MET A 157 -4.21 -0.37 -24.64
CA MET A 157 -5.46 0.36 -24.82
C MET A 157 -5.25 1.76 -25.44
N PRO A 158 -6.29 2.35 -26.06
CA PRO A 158 -6.30 3.76 -26.46
C PRO A 158 -5.98 4.68 -25.28
N ILE A 159 -5.49 5.89 -25.58
CA ILE A 159 -5.28 6.92 -24.57
C ILE A 159 -6.48 7.86 -24.47
N ALA A 160 -6.70 8.43 -23.29
CA ALA A 160 -7.50 9.63 -23.09
C ALA A 160 -6.63 10.66 -22.34
N MET A 161 -6.81 11.95 -22.60
CA MET A 161 -5.94 13.00 -22.06
C MET A 161 -6.67 14.02 -21.18
N THR A 162 -7.99 14.13 -21.33
CA THR A 162 -8.81 15.09 -20.58
C THR A 162 -10.13 14.44 -20.11
N PRO A 163 -10.84 15.01 -19.12
CA PRO A 163 -12.14 14.48 -18.72
C PRO A 163 -13.17 14.51 -19.85
N GLU A 164 -13.08 15.46 -20.79
CA GLU A 164 -13.95 15.49 -21.97
C GLU A 164 -13.74 14.26 -22.87
N ASP A 165 -12.52 13.73 -22.96
CA ASP A 165 -12.27 12.47 -23.68
C ASP A 165 -12.96 11.29 -23.02
N LEU A 166 -12.99 11.26 -21.68
CA LEU A 166 -13.66 10.20 -20.92
C LEU A 166 -15.16 10.23 -21.18
N VAL A 167 -15.77 11.42 -21.09
CA VAL A 167 -17.21 11.62 -21.32
C VAL A 167 -17.58 11.33 -22.78
N ALA A 168 -16.84 11.88 -23.75
CA ALA A 168 -17.13 11.66 -25.17
C ALA A 168 -16.94 10.20 -25.60
N GLY A 169 -16.03 9.47 -24.94
CA GLY A 169 -15.76 8.06 -25.18
C GLY A 169 -16.71 7.09 -24.49
N ASP A 170 -17.60 7.55 -23.58
CA ASP A 170 -18.36 6.68 -22.67
C ASP A 170 -17.43 5.66 -21.98
N VAL A 171 -16.34 6.18 -21.39
CA VAL A 171 -15.27 5.36 -20.83
C VAL A 171 -15.73 4.72 -19.51
N ASP A 172 -15.73 3.39 -19.45
CA ASP A 172 -16.03 2.63 -18.23
C ASP A 172 -14.87 2.72 -17.22
N VAL A 173 -13.62 2.54 -17.69
CA VAL A 173 -12.42 2.48 -16.83
C VAL A 173 -11.29 3.32 -17.41
N ALA A 174 -10.71 4.20 -16.59
CA ALA A 174 -9.53 4.98 -16.92
C ALA A 174 -8.36 4.53 -16.05
N ILE A 175 -7.35 3.92 -16.67
CA ILE A 175 -6.15 3.44 -15.96
C ILE A 175 -5.12 4.55 -15.93
N MET A 176 -4.70 4.98 -14.74
CA MET A 176 -3.73 6.06 -14.55
C MET A 176 -2.53 5.58 -13.74
N GLY A 177 -1.32 5.93 -14.18
CA GLY A 177 -0.11 5.64 -13.43
C GLY A 177 0.22 6.75 -12.43
N VAL A 178 0.73 6.39 -11.25
CA VAL A 178 1.25 7.37 -10.28
C VAL A 178 2.63 6.94 -9.82
N GLY A 179 3.66 7.60 -10.37
CA GLY A 179 5.06 7.29 -10.09
C GLY A 179 5.59 7.91 -8.79
N LEU A 180 4.94 7.64 -7.65
CA LEU A 180 5.29 8.23 -6.34
C LEU A 180 5.90 7.19 -5.42
N ASP A 181 7.16 7.35 -4.98
CA ASP A 181 7.78 6.45 -3.98
C ASP A 181 8.45 7.21 -2.83
N THR A 182 7.98 8.43 -2.55
CA THR A 182 8.54 9.29 -1.50
C THR A 182 7.96 9.05 -0.12
N GLY A 183 6.83 8.32 -0.02
CA GLY A 183 6.23 7.89 1.25
C GLY A 183 6.82 6.61 1.80
N THR A 184 7.48 5.82 0.95
CA THR A 184 8.24 4.65 1.35
C THR A 184 9.71 4.99 1.61
N GLY A 185 10.31 4.37 2.63
CA GLY A 185 11.76 4.42 2.85
C GLY A 185 12.58 3.73 1.74
N TYR A 186 11.90 3.02 0.83
CA TYR A 186 12.49 2.19 -0.23
C TYR A 186 12.20 2.77 -1.61
N ARG A 187 13.24 3.06 -2.40
CA ARG A 187 13.04 3.55 -3.78
C ARG A 187 12.78 2.42 -4.76
N GLY A 188 11.91 2.68 -5.73
CA GLY A 188 11.69 1.81 -6.89
C GLY A 188 10.23 1.67 -7.31
N ALA A 189 9.27 1.85 -6.38
CA ALA A 189 7.84 1.72 -6.69
C ALA A 189 7.34 2.75 -7.71
N ALA A 190 8.02 3.90 -7.83
CA ALA A 190 7.74 4.92 -8.84
C ALA A 190 7.91 4.41 -10.29
N TYR A 191 8.64 3.30 -10.50
CA TYR A 191 8.81 2.67 -11.80
C TYR A 191 7.75 1.60 -12.11
N GLY A 192 6.92 1.22 -11.13
CA GLY A 192 5.83 0.26 -11.28
C GLY A 192 4.88 0.54 -12.45
N PRO A 193 4.38 1.79 -12.64
CA PRO A 193 3.47 2.09 -13.76
C PRO A 193 4.10 1.79 -15.12
N ARG A 194 5.39 2.14 -15.30
CA ARG A 194 6.11 1.84 -16.55
C ARG A 194 6.36 0.36 -16.74
N ALA A 195 6.65 -0.37 -15.66
CA ALA A 195 6.81 -1.81 -15.70
C ALA A 195 5.52 -2.51 -16.15
N LEU A 196 4.34 -2.03 -15.75
CA LEU A 196 3.07 -2.62 -16.18
C LEU A 196 2.73 -2.30 -17.63
N ARG A 197 2.94 -1.06 -18.10
CA ARG A 197 2.76 -0.72 -19.53
C ARG A 197 3.67 -1.52 -20.46
N THR A 198 4.89 -1.83 -20.02
CA THR A 198 5.89 -2.55 -20.83
C THR A 198 5.88 -4.07 -20.61
N GLY A 199 5.43 -4.50 -19.44
CA GLY A 199 5.36 -5.90 -19.00
C GLY A 199 4.10 -6.64 -19.47
N THR A 200 3.39 -6.11 -20.46
CA THR A 200 2.18 -6.73 -21.03
C THR A 200 2.51 -8.09 -21.64
N ILE A 201 2.38 -9.16 -20.85
CA ILE A 201 2.56 -10.55 -21.31
C ILE A 201 1.22 -11.13 -21.81
N TYR A 202 0.09 -10.59 -21.32
CA TYR A 202 -1.25 -10.90 -21.80
C TYR A 202 -1.59 -10.07 -23.04
N GLY A 203 -1.05 -10.42 -24.21
CA GLY A 203 -1.38 -9.63 -25.38
C GLY A 203 -0.61 -9.87 -26.65
N GLY A 204 -0.19 -11.10 -26.96
CA GLY A 204 0.08 -11.45 -28.36
C GLY A 204 -1.09 -10.93 -29.20
N THR A 205 -0.82 -10.07 -30.19
CA THR A 205 -1.82 -9.45 -31.09
C THR A 205 -3.20 -10.12 -31.09
N GLY A 206 -4.18 -9.56 -30.38
CA GLY A 206 -5.56 -10.07 -30.33
C GLY A 206 -5.95 -10.94 -29.12
N MET A 207 -5.03 -11.23 -28.19
CA MET A 207 -5.35 -11.92 -26.93
C MET A 207 -6.10 -11.06 -25.90
N SER A 208 -6.05 -9.72 -26.01
CA SER A 208 -6.88 -8.82 -25.19
C SER A 208 -8.38 -9.06 -25.45
N ASN A 209 -8.77 -9.33 -26.69
CA ASN A 209 -10.19 -9.56 -27.04
C ASN A 209 -10.62 -11.02 -26.87
N LEU A 210 -9.75 -11.89 -26.36
CA LEU A 210 -10.14 -13.26 -26.05
C LEU A 210 -10.91 -13.29 -24.73
N PRO A 211 -11.85 -14.23 -24.59
CA PRO A 211 -12.52 -14.44 -23.32
C PRO A 211 -11.56 -15.00 -22.28
N HIS A 212 -11.71 -14.51 -21.05
CA HIS A 212 -11.05 -15.02 -19.87
C HIS A 212 -11.42 -16.50 -19.68
N MET A 213 -10.43 -17.40 -19.68
CA MET A 213 -10.68 -18.84 -19.73
C MET A 213 -11.58 -19.34 -18.59
N HIS A 214 -11.50 -18.81 -17.37
CA HIS A 214 -12.35 -19.33 -16.29
C HIS A 214 -13.81 -18.85 -16.34
N THR A 215 -14.12 -17.81 -17.11
CA THR A 215 -15.44 -17.14 -17.06
C THR A 215 -16.09 -16.98 -18.44
N MET A 216 -15.34 -17.22 -19.51
CA MET A 216 -15.73 -16.95 -20.90
C MET A 216 -16.07 -15.47 -21.19
N VAL A 217 -15.73 -14.53 -20.30
CA VAL A 217 -15.98 -13.10 -20.48
C VAL A 217 -14.74 -12.40 -21.02
N SER A 218 -14.88 -11.59 -22.07
CA SER A 218 -13.77 -10.79 -22.60
C SER A 218 -13.91 -9.34 -22.14
N ALA A 219 -13.14 -8.94 -21.12
CA ALA A 219 -13.26 -7.62 -20.51
C ALA A 219 -13.18 -6.46 -21.52
N PHE A 220 -12.22 -6.51 -22.44
CA PHE A 220 -12.00 -5.45 -23.43
C PHE A 220 -12.99 -5.44 -24.60
N ASN A 221 -13.90 -6.43 -24.70
CA ASN A 221 -15.03 -6.37 -25.63
C ASN A 221 -16.27 -5.74 -24.98
N GLU A 222 -16.37 -5.81 -23.65
CA GLU A 222 -17.54 -5.33 -22.90
C GLU A 222 -17.32 -3.95 -22.27
N LEU A 223 -16.07 -3.56 -22.06
CA LEU A 223 -15.67 -2.31 -21.41
C LEU A 223 -14.90 -1.39 -22.36
N THR A 224 -15.23 -0.11 -22.32
CA THR A 224 -14.39 0.96 -22.85
C THR A 224 -13.30 1.26 -21.81
N VAL A 225 -12.08 0.83 -22.08
CA VAL A 225 -10.91 1.03 -21.20
C VAL A 225 -9.88 1.92 -21.89
N VAL A 226 -9.33 2.88 -21.16
CA VAL A 226 -8.30 3.80 -21.66
C VAL A 226 -7.10 3.87 -20.72
N ASP A 227 -5.93 4.17 -21.27
CA ASP A 227 -4.76 4.66 -20.53
C ASP A 227 -4.88 6.19 -20.40
N TYR A 228 -5.04 6.67 -19.17
CA TYR A 228 -5.19 8.08 -18.84
C TYR A 228 -3.85 8.76 -18.51
N GLY A 229 -2.74 8.15 -18.93
CA GLY A 229 -1.40 8.67 -18.70
C GLY A 229 -0.95 8.54 -17.25
N ASP A 230 0.03 9.35 -16.87
CA ASP A 230 0.54 9.40 -15.51
C ASP A 230 0.14 10.71 -14.84
N VAL A 231 -0.30 10.63 -13.58
CA VAL A 231 -0.41 11.81 -12.72
C VAL A 231 1.01 12.26 -12.39
N ASN A 232 1.30 13.54 -12.65
CA ASN A 232 2.60 14.08 -12.29
C ASN A 232 2.69 14.31 -10.78
N VAL A 233 3.88 14.21 -10.21
CA VAL A 233 4.10 14.31 -8.76
C VAL A 233 5.25 15.26 -8.43
N ASP A 234 5.23 15.82 -7.22
CA ASP A 234 6.38 16.50 -6.64
C ASP A 234 7.31 15.46 -6.01
N LEU A 235 8.40 15.14 -6.70
CA LEU A 235 9.39 14.14 -6.31
C LEU A 235 10.12 14.46 -5.00
N LEU A 236 9.97 15.68 -4.46
CA LEU A 236 10.58 16.11 -3.21
C LEU A 236 9.56 16.38 -2.10
N SER A 237 8.25 16.28 -2.41
CA SER A 237 7.22 16.66 -1.46
C SER A 237 5.98 15.77 -1.60
N LEU A 238 5.93 14.74 -0.76
CA LEU A 238 4.78 13.84 -0.64
C LEU A 238 3.47 14.60 -0.43
N GLU A 239 3.40 15.51 0.54
CA GLU A 239 2.19 16.27 0.88
C GLU A 239 1.57 16.98 -0.33
N ARG A 240 2.41 17.64 -1.13
CA ARG A 240 1.99 18.36 -2.34
C ARG A 240 1.49 17.41 -3.43
N SER A 241 2.10 16.24 -3.54
CA SER A 241 1.69 15.18 -4.47
C SER A 241 0.32 14.62 -4.10
N LEU A 242 0.10 14.26 -2.83
CA LEU A 242 -1.16 13.65 -2.38
C LEU A 242 -2.38 14.51 -2.73
N GLU A 243 -2.32 15.83 -2.48
CA GLU A 243 -3.44 16.73 -2.82
C GLU A 243 -3.72 16.81 -4.32
N HIS A 244 -2.66 16.81 -5.15
CA HIS A 244 -2.83 16.81 -6.60
C HIS A 244 -3.39 15.48 -7.11
N ILE A 245 -2.92 14.36 -6.57
CA ILE A 245 -3.41 13.01 -6.91
C ILE A 245 -4.90 12.89 -6.58
N ARG A 246 -5.33 13.32 -5.39
CA ARG A 246 -6.75 13.37 -5.00
C ARG A 246 -7.58 14.14 -6.02
N THR A 247 -7.06 15.27 -6.51
CA THR A 247 -7.73 16.07 -7.55
C THR A 247 -7.88 15.30 -8.85
N MET A 248 -6.84 14.59 -9.30
CA MET A 248 -6.87 13.83 -10.54
C MET A 248 -7.79 12.59 -10.45
N VAL A 249 -7.77 11.88 -9.32
CA VAL A 249 -8.68 10.74 -9.08
C VAL A 249 -10.14 11.21 -9.06
N ARG A 250 -10.42 12.32 -8.37
CA ARG A 250 -11.75 12.95 -8.35
C ARG A 250 -12.22 13.37 -9.74
N GLU A 251 -11.32 13.87 -10.60
CA GLU A 251 -11.65 14.25 -11.97
C GLU A 251 -12.14 13.06 -12.79
N VAL A 252 -11.42 11.93 -12.73
CA VAL A 252 -11.81 10.69 -13.41
C VAL A 252 -13.16 10.17 -12.89
N ALA A 253 -13.31 10.08 -11.56
CA ALA A 253 -14.55 9.62 -10.94
C ALA A 253 -15.75 10.53 -11.27
N ALA A 254 -15.55 11.86 -11.29
CA ALA A 254 -16.59 12.83 -11.62
C ALA A 254 -16.98 12.81 -13.11
N ALA A 255 -16.10 12.34 -14.00
CA ALA A 255 -16.42 12.09 -15.40
C ALA A 255 -17.29 10.84 -15.61
N GLY A 256 -17.52 10.04 -14.56
CA GLY A 256 -18.32 8.82 -14.60
C GLY A 256 -17.52 7.54 -14.89
N SER A 257 -16.21 7.65 -15.06
CA SER A 257 -15.30 6.52 -15.25
C SER A 257 -14.74 6.01 -13.92
N ILE A 258 -14.42 4.72 -13.86
CA ILE A 258 -13.73 4.12 -12.70
C ILE A 258 -12.23 4.48 -12.78
N PRO A 259 -11.67 5.23 -11.82
CA PRO A 259 -10.22 5.39 -11.71
C PRO A 259 -9.57 4.07 -11.30
N MET A 260 -8.66 3.58 -12.14
CA MET A 260 -7.82 2.42 -11.87
C MET A 260 -6.36 2.88 -11.75
N ILE A 261 -5.88 3.04 -10.53
CA ILE A 261 -4.56 3.59 -10.24
C ILE A 261 -3.51 2.48 -10.24
N VAL A 262 -2.36 2.75 -10.85
CA VAL A 262 -1.22 1.83 -10.89
C VAL A 262 0.03 2.50 -10.39
N GLY A 263 0.72 1.82 -9.47
CA GLY A 263 2.09 2.07 -9.07
C GLY A 263 2.21 3.05 -7.91
N GLY A 264 3.47 3.35 -7.59
CA GLY A 264 3.84 4.11 -6.41
C GLY A 264 3.78 3.28 -5.13
N ASP A 265 4.15 3.90 -4.02
CA ASP A 265 4.04 3.33 -2.68
C ASP A 265 2.63 3.50 -2.11
N HIS A 266 2.33 2.84 -1.00
CA HIS A 266 0.96 2.80 -0.46
C HIS A 266 0.46 4.13 0.12
N SER A 267 1.28 5.19 0.18
CA SER A 267 0.78 6.51 0.56
C SER A 267 -0.34 7.04 -0.36
N LEU A 268 -0.50 6.43 -1.54
CA LEU A 268 -1.55 6.68 -2.52
C LEU A 268 -2.96 6.27 -2.08
N MET A 269 -3.12 5.29 -1.18
CA MET A 269 -4.47 4.91 -0.75
C MET A 269 -5.24 6.12 -0.20
N TYR A 270 -4.56 6.99 0.55
CA TYR A 270 -5.22 8.17 1.11
C TYR A 270 -5.84 9.07 0.03
N PRO A 271 -5.06 9.66 -0.92
CA PRO A 271 -5.63 10.54 -1.93
C PRO A 271 -6.57 9.82 -2.90
N ASP A 272 -6.36 8.54 -3.19
CA ASP A 272 -7.14 7.79 -4.15
C ASP A 272 -8.55 7.49 -3.59
N VAL A 273 -8.62 6.98 -2.36
CA VAL A 273 -9.89 6.80 -1.65
C VAL A 273 -10.58 8.15 -1.42
N ALA A 274 -9.84 9.18 -0.98
CA ALA A 274 -10.40 10.50 -0.71
C ALA A 274 -11.00 11.13 -1.98
N GLY A 275 -10.34 10.99 -3.14
CA GLY A 275 -10.82 11.53 -4.41
C GLY A 275 -12.11 10.88 -4.88
N VAL A 276 -12.27 9.58 -4.67
CA VAL A 276 -13.53 8.86 -4.93
C VAL A 276 -14.61 9.26 -3.92
N VAL A 277 -14.27 9.35 -2.62
CA VAL A 277 -15.21 9.81 -1.58
C VAL A 277 -15.71 11.23 -1.83
N ASP A 278 -14.91 12.11 -2.42
CA ASP A 278 -15.35 13.47 -2.80
C ASP A 278 -16.50 13.48 -3.82
N VAL A 279 -16.64 12.41 -4.61
CA VAL A 279 -17.70 12.26 -5.61
C VAL A 279 -18.90 11.51 -5.04
N TYR A 280 -18.67 10.37 -4.37
CA TYR A 280 -19.74 9.48 -3.92
C TYR A 280 -20.25 9.80 -2.50
N GLY A 281 -19.50 10.56 -1.72
CA GLY A 281 -19.84 10.99 -0.36
C GLY A 281 -19.33 10.07 0.75
N VAL A 282 -19.03 10.67 1.90
CA VAL A 282 -18.58 9.98 3.12
C VAL A 282 -19.62 8.93 3.57
N GLY A 283 -19.14 7.71 3.83
CA GLY A 283 -19.98 6.59 4.27
C GLY A 283 -20.69 5.83 3.15
N ASN A 284 -20.66 6.34 1.91
CA ASN A 284 -21.22 5.66 0.73
C ASN A 284 -20.18 4.79 0.00
N VAL A 285 -18.89 4.95 0.32
CA VAL A 285 -17.79 4.14 -0.21
C VAL A 285 -17.27 3.21 0.88
N GLY A 286 -17.12 1.94 0.54
CA GLY A 286 -16.40 0.95 1.35
C GLY A 286 -15.03 0.67 0.77
N VAL A 287 -14.07 0.33 1.60
CA VAL A 287 -12.70 0.02 1.18
C VAL A 287 -12.37 -1.41 1.52
N ILE A 288 -11.89 -2.16 0.53
CA ILE A 288 -11.30 -3.48 0.73
C ILE A 288 -9.81 -3.35 0.48
N HIS A 289 -9.04 -3.55 1.53
CA HIS A 289 -7.62 -3.33 1.58
C HIS A 289 -6.90 -4.68 1.70
N PHE A 290 -6.21 -5.09 0.63
CA PHE A 290 -5.37 -6.29 0.61
C PHE A 290 -3.92 -5.90 0.86
N ASP A 291 -3.36 -6.33 1.99
CA ASP A 291 -2.03 -5.88 2.45
C ASP A 291 -1.46 -6.82 3.53
N ALA A 292 -0.14 -6.95 3.57
CA ALA A 292 0.58 -7.57 4.67
C ALA A 292 0.57 -6.69 5.94
N HIS A 293 0.54 -5.37 5.78
CA HIS A 293 0.59 -4.37 6.82
C HIS A 293 -0.79 -3.73 7.03
N TYR A 294 -0.98 -3.03 8.15
CA TYR A 294 -2.27 -2.43 8.48
C TYR A 294 -2.33 -0.92 8.18
N ASP A 295 -1.18 -0.31 7.89
CA ASP A 295 -1.06 1.05 7.36
C ASP A 295 -1.75 2.16 8.15
N ALA A 296 -1.93 1.91 9.44
CA ALA A 296 -2.52 2.86 10.39
C ALA A 296 -1.54 3.27 11.50
N GLY A 297 -0.25 3.33 11.18
CA GLY A 297 0.78 3.79 12.11
C GLY A 297 0.51 5.20 12.62
N GLU A 298 0.78 5.44 13.90
CA GLU A 298 0.70 6.77 14.53
C GLU A 298 2.08 7.34 14.88
N SER A 299 3.12 6.54 14.70
CA SER A 299 4.48 6.83 15.12
C SER A 299 5.40 7.08 13.92
N GLY A 300 6.51 7.79 14.19
CA GLY A 300 7.49 8.18 13.19
C GLY A 300 7.73 9.69 13.19
N SER A 301 8.83 10.11 12.56
CA SER A 301 9.16 11.54 12.43
C SER A 301 8.31 12.27 11.39
N HIS A 302 7.54 11.52 10.60
CA HIS A 302 6.66 12.03 9.55
C HIS A 302 5.24 11.48 9.77
N LEU A 303 4.26 12.31 9.45
CA LEU A 303 2.83 11.96 9.53
C LEU A 303 2.25 11.52 8.17
N LEU A 304 3.08 11.52 7.14
CA LEU A 304 2.76 11.08 5.79
C LEU A 304 3.83 10.08 5.36
N SER A 305 3.42 8.84 5.14
CA SER A 305 4.25 7.74 4.65
C SER A 305 3.34 6.64 4.11
N HIS A 306 3.95 5.62 3.51
CA HIS A 306 3.21 4.44 3.06
C HIS A 306 2.57 3.66 4.22
N GLY A 307 3.09 3.71 5.45
CA GLY A 307 2.52 3.00 6.60
C GLY A 307 1.44 3.77 7.38
N GLN A 308 0.93 4.88 6.85
CA GLN A 308 -0.03 5.77 7.50
C GLN A 308 -1.31 6.16 6.70
N PRO A 309 -1.57 5.69 5.46
CA PRO A 309 -2.74 6.15 4.71
C PRO A 309 -4.06 5.77 5.38
N VAL A 310 -4.16 4.56 5.96
CA VAL A 310 -5.37 4.12 6.69
C VAL A 310 -5.60 5.02 7.90
N ARG A 311 -4.55 5.32 8.67
CA ARG A 311 -4.64 6.27 9.80
C ARG A 311 -5.25 7.58 9.36
N ARG A 312 -4.78 8.12 8.23
CA ARG A 312 -5.23 9.41 7.72
C ARG A 312 -6.69 9.40 7.27
N LEU A 313 -7.13 8.34 6.58
CA LEU A 313 -8.54 8.17 6.19
C LEU A 313 -9.48 8.20 7.41
N PHE A 314 -9.08 7.58 8.52
CA PHE A 314 -9.86 7.52 9.75
C PHE A 314 -9.83 8.85 10.52
N ASN A 315 -8.65 9.48 10.63
CA ASN A 315 -8.53 10.80 11.27
C ASN A 315 -9.40 11.86 10.58
N GLU A 316 -9.49 11.81 9.25
CA GLU A 316 -10.33 12.71 8.44
C GLU A 316 -11.79 12.21 8.29
N LYS A 317 -12.12 11.06 8.88
CA LYS A 317 -13.46 10.45 8.89
C LYS A 317 -14.04 10.23 7.49
N LEU A 318 -13.19 9.87 6.53
CA LEU A 318 -13.59 9.67 5.14
C LEU A 318 -14.29 8.33 4.92
N VAL A 319 -13.89 7.30 5.66
CA VAL A 319 -14.45 5.95 5.60
C VAL A 319 -14.78 5.44 7.01
N PRO A 320 -16.04 5.09 7.31
CA PRO A 320 -16.39 4.46 8.59
C PRO A 320 -15.74 3.08 8.74
N GLY A 321 -15.26 2.72 9.94
CA GLY A 321 -14.57 1.44 10.15
C GLY A 321 -15.35 0.20 9.74
N LYS A 322 -16.68 0.18 9.97
CA LYS A 322 -17.56 -0.91 9.52
C LYS A 322 -17.57 -1.14 8.00
N ASN A 323 -17.17 -0.12 7.22
CA ASN A 323 -17.07 -0.14 5.77
C ASN A 323 -15.63 -0.38 5.28
N PHE A 324 -14.68 -0.67 6.18
CA PHE A 324 -13.27 -0.92 5.88
C PHE A 324 -12.92 -2.36 6.25
N ILE A 325 -12.44 -3.13 5.26
CA ILE A 325 -12.07 -4.54 5.40
C ILE A 325 -10.59 -4.69 5.04
N GLN A 326 -9.78 -5.20 5.96
CA GLN A 326 -8.38 -5.56 5.71
C GLN A 326 -8.20 -7.06 5.56
N VAL A 327 -7.39 -7.50 4.61
CA VAL A 327 -7.14 -8.92 4.32
C VAL A 327 -5.64 -9.15 4.10
N GLY A 328 -5.07 -10.10 4.86
CA GLY A 328 -3.69 -10.56 4.67
C GLY A 328 -2.66 -10.07 5.69
N LEU A 329 -3.11 -9.35 6.73
CA LEU A 329 -2.23 -8.80 7.77
C LEU A 329 -1.33 -9.89 8.39
N ARG A 330 -0.02 -9.63 8.45
CA ARG A 330 0.98 -10.54 9.01
C ARG A 330 2.27 -9.80 9.39
N GLY A 331 3.28 -10.56 9.84
CA GLY A 331 4.55 -10.00 10.27
C GLY A 331 4.57 -9.61 11.75
N SER A 332 5.44 -8.68 12.11
CA SER A 332 5.70 -8.30 13.51
C SER A 332 4.94 -7.05 13.99
N TRP A 333 4.13 -6.45 13.12
CA TRP A 333 3.42 -5.20 13.34
C TRP A 333 2.05 -5.27 12.62
N PRO A 334 0.92 -4.85 13.23
CA PRO A 334 0.78 -4.13 14.49
C PRO A 334 1.06 -4.98 15.74
N GLY A 335 1.41 -4.30 16.83
CA GLY A 335 1.32 -4.85 18.17
C GLY A 335 -0.11 -4.79 18.74
N ARG A 336 -0.27 -5.17 20.02
CA ARG A 336 -1.54 -5.14 20.75
C ARG A 336 -2.36 -3.87 20.53
N ALA A 337 -1.74 -2.70 20.71
CA ALA A 337 -2.45 -1.41 20.61
C ALA A 337 -3.01 -1.14 19.21
N GLY A 338 -2.36 -1.63 18.15
CA GLY A 338 -2.88 -1.50 16.79
C GLY A 338 -4.14 -2.35 16.59
N PHE A 339 -4.18 -3.57 17.11
CA PHE A 339 -5.39 -4.40 17.09
C PHE A 339 -6.51 -3.81 17.94
N GLU A 340 -6.20 -3.29 19.12
CA GLU A 340 -7.17 -2.62 19.99
C GLU A 340 -7.74 -1.37 19.31
N TRP A 341 -6.89 -0.57 18.64
CA TRP A 341 -7.34 0.56 17.83
C TRP A 341 -8.27 0.13 16.69
N MET A 342 -7.89 -0.88 15.91
CA MET A 342 -8.74 -1.39 14.81
C MET A 342 -10.12 -1.83 15.33
N GLN A 343 -10.17 -2.48 16.49
CA GLN A 343 -11.43 -2.87 17.13
C GLN A 343 -12.25 -1.68 17.61
N GLN A 344 -11.60 -0.66 18.19
CA GLN A 344 -12.25 0.55 18.69
C GLN A 344 -12.88 1.36 17.55
N GLU A 345 -12.18 1.49 16.43
CA GLU A 345 -12.69 2.16 15.23
C GLU A 345 -13.70 1.30 14.43
N GLY A 346 -13.82 0.02 14.77
CA GLY A 346 -14.76 -0.92 14.17
C GLY A 346 -14.34 -1.46 12.80
N LEU A 347 -13.03 -1.51 12.51
CA LEU A 347 -12.49 -2.12 11.30
C LEU A 347 -12.76 -3.62 11.30
N ARG A 348 -13.01 -4.16 10.10
CA ARG A 348 -12.98 -5.59 9.85
C ARG A 348 -11.58 -5.95 9.36
N TYR A 349 -10.99 -6.99 9.93
CA TYR A 349 -9.64 -7.42 9.55
C TYR A 349 -9.52 -8.94 9.57
N HIS A 350 -8.82 -9.47 8.56
CA HIS A 350 -8.61 -10.88 8.31
C HIS A 350 -7.10 -11.16 8.18
N PRO A 351 -6.39 -11.30 9.31
CA PRO A 351 -4.95 -11.56 9.29
C PRO A 351 -4.68 -12.97 8.78
N MET A 352 -3.45 -13.25 8.34
CA MET A 352 -3.05 -14.61 7.93
C MET A 352 -3.27 -15.63 9.06
N ALA A 353 -3.20 -15.23 10.33
CA ALA A 353 -3.54 -16.08 11.47
C ALA A 353 -5.01 -16.57 11.47
N GLU A 354 -5.95 -15.78 10.93
CA GLU A 354 -7.34 -16.25 10.75
C GLU A 354 -7.43 -17.27 9.62
N ILE A 355 -6.70 -17.04 8.53
CA ILE A 355 -6.64 -17.95 7.37
C ILE A 355 -6.01 -19.29 7.77
N GLU A 356 -4.95 -19.29 8.58
CA GLU A 356 -4.35 -20.51 9.14
C GLU A 356 -5.34 -21.29 10.01
N LYS A 357 -6.14 -20.58 10.82
CA LYS A 357 -7.09 -21.20 11.74
C LYS A 357 -8.31 -21.77 11.04
N ASN A 358 -8.88 -21.03 10.08
CA ASN A 358 -10.20 -21.30 9.51
C ASN A 358 -10.14 -21.83 8.07
N GLY A 359 -9.00 -21.70 7.40
CA GLY A 359 -8.83 -21.97 5.97
C GLY A 359 -9.23 -20.77 5.10
N TRP A 360 -8.58 -20.66 3.93
CA TRP A 360 -8.81 -19.58 2.99
C TRP A 360 -10.26 -19.46 2.53
N ASP A 361 -10.90 -20.57 2.15
CA ASP A 361 -12.27 -20.53 1.63
C ASP A 361 -13.26 -19.95 2.65
N ALA A 362 -13.13 -20.30 3.93
CA ALA A 362 -13.99 -19.76 4.97
C ALA A 362 -13.80 -18.26 5.19
N VAL A 363 -12.55 -17.77 5.12
CA VAL A 363 -12.23 -16.34 5.24
C VAL A 363 -12.69 -15.58 4.01
N LYS A 364 -12.48 -16.11 2.80
CA LYS A 364 -12.96 -15.53 1.54
C LYS A 364 -14.48 -15.35 1.55
N GLU A 365 -15.26 -16.37 1.93
CA GLU A 365 -16.73 -16.25 2.01
C GLU A 365 -17.16 -15.24 3.08
N ARG A 366 -16.39 -15.10 4.16
CA ARG A 366 -16.62 -14.06 5.16
C ARG A 366 -16.36 -12.66 4.60
N VAL A 367 -15.27 -12.45 3.87
CA VAL A 367 -14.97 -11.18 3.18
C VAL A 367 -16.07 -10.85 2.18
N PHE A 368 -16.55 -11.83 1.39
CA PHE A 368 -17.69 -11.62 0.50
C PHE A 368 -18.93 -11.20 1.27
N ARG A 369 -19.34 -11.91 2.32
CA ARG A 369 -20.51 -11.49 3.11
C ARG A 369 -20.36 -10.06 3.64
N GLU A 370 -19.21 -9.74 4.21
CA GLU A 370 -18.93 -8.44 4.81
C GLU A 370 -18.94 -7.31 3.77
N ALA A 371 -18.41 -7.54 2.57
CA ALA A 371 -18.42 -6.58 1.47
C ALA A 371 -19.77 -6.48 0.76
N LEU A 372 -20.44 -7.63 0.56
CA LEU A 372 -21.61 -7.76 -0.31
C LEU A 372 -22.92 -7.46 0.41
N GLU A 373 -23.09 -7.97 1.63
CA GLU A 373 -24.34 -7.88 2.39
C GLU A 373 -24.33 -6.72 3.38
N ASP A 374 -23.23 -6.57 4.13
CA ASP A 374 -23.15 -5.57 5.21
C ASP A 374 -22.55 -4.23 4.75
N GLY A 375 -21.77 -4.26 3.66
CA GLY A 375 -21.04 -3.12 3.13
C GLY A 375 -21.89 -2.18 2.26
N PRO A 376 -21.39 -0.97 1.98
CA PRO A 376 -22.07 -0.03 1.09
C PRO A 376 -22.18 -0.54 -0.35
N GLU A 377 -22.89 0.21 -1.19
CA GLU A 377 -23.07 -0.12 -2.61
C GLU A 377 -21.77 0.06 -3.41
N HIS A 378 -21.04 1.14 -3.13
CA HIS A 378 -19.81 1.49 -3.81
C HIS A 378 -18.59 0.96 -3.07
N ILE A 379 -17.70 0.28 -3.79
CA ILE A 379 -16.47 -0.30 -3.24
C ILE A 379 -15.26 0.26 -3.96
N PHE A 380 -14.28 0.69 -3.18
CA PHE A 380 -12.91 0.92 -3.62
C PHE A 380 -12.06 -0.28 -3.20
N ILE A 381 -11.24 -0.82 -4.10
CA ILE A 381 -10.30 -1.89 -3.76
C ILE A 381 -8.88 -1.33 -3.79
N SER A 382 -8.22 -1.41 -2.65
CA SER A 382 -6.80 -1.12 -2.52
C SER A 382 -6.03 -2.42 -2.46
N PHE A 383 -5.16 -2.67 -3.44
CA PHE A 383 -4.39 -3.90 -3.55
C PHE A 383 -2.89 -3.59 -3.43
N ASP A 384 -2.34 -3.74 -2.22
CA ASP A 384 -0.90 -3.87 -2.04
C ASP A 384 -0.46 -5.24 -2.55
N ILE A 385 0.55 -5.26 -3.42
CA ILE A 385 1.06 -6.52 -3.95
C ILE A 385 1.79 -7.36 -2.90
N ASP A 386 2.25 -6.74 -1.81
CA ASP A 386 2.95 -7.43 -0.73
C ASP A 386 2.03 -8.27 0.14
N VAL A 387 0.70 -8.18 -0.04
CA VAL A 387 -0.26 -9.15 0.51
C VAL A 387 0.04 -10.59 0.05
N LEU A 388 0.63 -10.72 -1.14
CA LEU A 388 1.02 -11.99 -1.73
C LEU A 388 2.38 -12.44 -1.19
N ASP A 389 2.58 -13.75 -1.11
CA ASP A 389 3.85 -14.31 -0.71
C ASP A 389 5.00 -13.85 -1.65
N PRO A 390 6.19 -13.52 -1.12
CA PRO A 390 7.35 -13.14 -1.93
C PRO A 390 7.78 -14.20 -2.96
N ALA A 391 7.34 -15.45 -2.83
CA ALA A 391 7.48 -16.47 -3.87
C ALA A 391 6.76 -16.08 -5.19
N TYR A 392 5.72 -15.25 -5.12
CA TYR A 392 4.95 -14.75 -6.26
C TYR A 392 5.18 -13.27 -6.54
N MET A 393 5.45 -12.46 -5.51
CA MET A 393 5.66 -11.02 -5.61
C MET A 393 6.97 -10.58 -4.93
N PRO A 394 8.15 -11.01 -5.42
CA PRO A 394 9.44 -10.60 -4.81
C PRO A 394 9.75 -9.11 -5.01
N GLY A 395 9.13 -8.46 -6.00
CA GLY A 395 9.36 -7.08 -6.42
C GLY A 395 8.58 -6.04 -5.63
N THR A 396 8.74 -5.99 -4.30
CA THR A 396 8.09 -5.00 -3.41
C THR A 396 9.08 -4.43 -2.39
N GLY A 397 8.76 -3.29 -1.77
CA GLY A 397 9.58 -2.63 -0.74
C GLY A 397 9.64 -3.41 0.58
N THR A 398 8.52 -3.96 1.02
CA THR A 398 8.32 -4.54 2.36
C THR A 398 7.83 -6.00 2.31
N PRO A 399 8.56 -6.93 1.66
CA PRO A 399 8.09 -8.30 1.48
C PRO A 399 7.95 -9.05 2.82
N GLU A 400 6.77 -9.64 3.06
CA GLU A 400 6.51 -10.47 4.24
C GLU A 400 6.22 -11.92 3.84
N PRO A 401 6.99 -12.93 4.28
CA PRO A 401 6.70 -14.34 3.97
C PRO A 401 5.38 -14.86 4.58
N GLY A 402 4.82 -15.92 3.99
CA GLY A 402 3.58 -16.56 4.46
C GLY A 402 2.32 -15.80 4.04
N GLY A 403 2.36 -15.17 2.87
CA GLY A 403 1.24 -14.40 2.31
C GLY A 403 0.26 -15.23 1.49
N LEU A 404 -0.68 -14.55 0.85
CA LEU A 404 -1.61 -15.18 -0.08
C LEU A 404 -0.87 -15.71 -1.32
N THR A 405 -1.44 -16.73 -1.95
CA THR A 405 -1.03 -17.22 -3.25
C THR A 405 -1.80 -16.51 -4.37
N THR A 406 -1.26 -16.52 -5.59
CA THR A 406 -1.97 -16.01 -6.77
C THR A 406 -3.28 -16.76 -7.06
N ARG A 407 -3.37 -18.04 -6.66
CA ARG A 407 -4.61 -18.84 -6.79
C ARG A 407 -5.71 -18.39 -5.84
N GLU A 408 -5.37 -17.67 -4.78
CA GLU A 408 -6.30 -17.12 -3.80
C GLU A 408 -6.69 -15.68 -4.18
N ALA A 409 -5.70 -14.85 -4.55
CA ALA A 409 -5.92 -13.44 -4.88
C ALA A 409 -6.68 -13.22 -6.20
N PHE A 410 -6.39 -13.98 -7.26
CA PHE A 410 -7.04 -13.74 -8.56
C PHE A 410 -8.57 -13.95 -8.51
N PRO A 411 -9.09 -15.06 -7.94
CA PRO A 411 -10.54 -15.26 -7.87
C PRO A 411 -11.25 -14.27 -6.93
N ILE A 412 -10.65 -13.91 -5.79
CA ILE A 412 -11.32 -12.98 -4.86
C ILE A 412 -11.43 -11.57 -5.46
N VAL A 413 -10.39 -11.07 -6.12
CA VAL A 413 -10.44 -9.77 -6.83
C VAL A 413 -11.50 -9.80 -7.93
N ARG A 414 -11.52 -10.85 -8.77
CA ARG A 414 -12.55 -11.00 -9.81
C ARG A 414 -13.96 -11.04 -9.22
N GLY A 415 -14.16 -11.82 -8.16
CA GLY A 415 -15.45 -11.99 -7.51
C GLY A 415 -15.97 -10.69 -6.91
N LEU A 416 -15.12 -9.95 -6.18
CA LEU A 416 -15.48 -8.63 -5.64
C LEU A 416 -15.87 -7.65 -6.75
N CYS A 417 -15.06 -7.57 -7.82
CA CYS A 417 -15.33 -6.70 -8.96
C CYS A 417 -16.59 -7.11 -9.76
N ALA A 418 -17.01 -8.38 -9.69
CA ALA A 418 -18.26 -8.87 -10.31
C ALA A 418 -19.52 -8.60 -9.48
N SER A 419 -19.40 -8.55 -8.15
CA SER A 419 -20.56 -8.54 -7.26
C SER A 419 -21.00 -7.15 -6.78
N LYS A 420 -20.14 -6.11 -6.83
CA LYS A 420 -20.45 -4.74 -6.37
C LYS A 420 -20.11 -3.66 -7.39
N HIS A 421 -20.60 -2.45 -7.14
CA HIS A 421 -20.23 -1.29 -7.94
C HIS A 421 -18.82 -0.83 -7.53
N ILE A 422 -17.81 -1.25 -8.31
CA ILE A 422 -16.45 -0.74 -8.13
C ILE A 422 -16.40 0.72 -8.58
N VAL A 423 -15.97 1.60 -7.68
CA VAL A 423 -15.84 3.05 -7.91
C VAL A 423 -14.39 3.52 -7.92
N GLY A 424 -13.46 2.61 -7.64
CA GLY A 424 -12.03 2.82 -7.81
C GLY A 424 -11.27 1.55 -7.49
N PHE A 425 -10.07 1.45 -8.04
CA PHE A 425 -9.16 0.35 -7.81
C PHE A 425 -7.73 0.88 -7.82
N GLU A 426 -6.87 0.44 -6.92
CA GLU A 426 -5.43 0.71 -7.00
C GLU A 426 -4.60 -0.57 -6.86
N LEU A 427 -3.45 -0.58 -7.54
CA LEU A 427 -2.39 -1.57 -7.35
C LEU A 427 -1.07 -0.85 -7.08
N VAL A 428 -0.50 -1.04 -5.90
CA VAL A 428 0.65 -0.27 -5.39
C VAL A 428 1.84 -1.17 -5.04
N GLU A 429 2.93 -0.58 -4.57
CA GLU A 429 4.19 -1.19 -4.09
C GLU A 429 4.97 -2.06 -5.09
N LEU A 430 4.59 -2.03 -6.37
CA LEU A 430 5.35 -2.69 -7.42
C LEU A 430 6.71 -2.01 -7.64
N ASN A 431 7.76 -2.67 -7.17
CA ASN A 431 9.15 -2.30 -7.37
C ASN A 431 9.83 -3.21 -8.41
N PRO A 432 9.87 -2.80 -9.70
CA PRO A 432 10.50 -3.60 -10.75
C PRO A 432 12.02 -3.69 -10.61
N LEU A 433 12.67 -2.84 -9.79
CA LEU A 433 14.12 -2.85 -9.60
C LEU A 433 14.58 -4.06 -8.78
N VAL A 434 13.68 -4.66 -8.00
CA VAL A 434 13.92 -5.85 -7.20
C VAL A 434 13.06 -7.04 -7.64
N ASP A 435 12.52 -6.99 -8.87
CA ASP A 435 11.77 -8.07 -9.51
C ASP A 435 12.65 -8.85 -10.52
N PRO A 436 13.47 -9.82 -10.07
CA PRO A 436 14.50 -10.44 -10.92
C PRO A 436 13.96 -11.21 -12.13
N GLY A 437 12.69 -11.66 -12.05
CA GLY A 437 12.09 -12.58 -13.01
C GLY A 437 10.87 -12.03 -13.72
N TYR A 438 10.61 -10.71 -13.66
CA TYR A 438 9.37 -10.05 -14.13
C TYR A 438 8.07 -10.67 -13.56
N THR A 439 8.19 -11.57 -12.58
CA THR A 439 7.10 -12.34 -11.99
C THR A 439 6.11 -11.40 -11.31
N THR A 440 6.65 -10.40 -10.61
CA THR A 440 5.84 -9.42 -9.87
C THR A 440 5.03 -8.57 -10.84
N ALA A 441 5.67 -8.05 -11.88
CA ALA A 441 4.99 -7.30 -12.94
C ALA A 441 3.92 -8.15 -13.68
N GLN A 442 4.21 -9.43 -13.95
CA GLN A 442 3.26 -10.35 -14.60
C GLN A 442 2.02 -10.60 -13.75
N ASN A 443 2.22 -10.91 -12.47
CA ASN A 443 1.11 -11.19 -11.55
C ASN A 443 0.30 -9.91 -11.26
N SER A 444 0.94 -8.75 -11.22
CA SER A 444 0.28 -7.45 -11.05
C SER A 444 -0.63 -7.13 -12.24
N ASN A 445 -0.12 -7.33 -13.47
CA ASN A 445 -0.94 -7.23 -14.68
C ASN A 445 -2.14 -8.18 -14.66
N ARG A 446 -1.97 -9.38 -14.09
CA ARG A 446 -3.07 -10.35 -13.95
C ARG A 446 -4.12 -9.87 -12.96
N ILE A 447 -3.75 -9.30 -11.82
CA ILE A 447 -4.69 -8.75 -10.83
C ILE A 447 -5.58 -7.67 -11.45
N LEU A 448 -4.99 -6.71 -12.17
CA LEU A 448 -5.75 -5.68 -12.89
C LEU A 448 -6.73 -6.30 -13.90
N TYR A 449 -6.29 -7.31 -14.65
CA TYR A 449 -7.14 -8.01 -15.61
C TYR A 449 -8.27 -8.81 -14.95
N GLU A 450 -8.06 -9.39 -13.76
CA GLU A 450 -9.10 -10.07 -12.98
C GLU A 450 -10.17 -9.08 -12.51
N CYS A 451 -9.78 -7.87 -12.07
CA CYS A 451 -10.78 -6.87 -11.72
C CYS A 451 -11.55 -6.35 -12.95
N LEU A 452 -10.87 -6.05 -14.06
CA LEU A 452 -11.53 -5.69 -15.33
C LEU A 452 -12.51 -6.78 -15.78
N THR A 453 -12.13 -8.05 -15.66
CA THR A 453 -13.01 -9.19 -15.96
C THR A 453 -14.22 -9.21 -15.03
N GLY A 454 -14.05 -8.96 -13.74
CA GLY A 454 -15.17 -8.85 -12.79
C GLY A 454 -16.12 -7.70 -13.15
N ILE A 455 -15.61 -6.51 -13.44
CA ILE A 455 -16.43 -5.35 -13.85
C ILE A 455 -17.24 -5.70 -15.12
N ALA A 456 -16.61 -6.36 -16.10
CA ALA A 456 -17.28 -6.83 -17.32
C ALA A 456 -18.34 -7.90 -17.03
N MET A 457 -18.05 -8.88 -16.17
CA MET A 457 -19.02 -9.88 -15.71
C MET A 457 -20.26 -9.21 -15.12
N ARG A 458 -20.07 -8.20 -14.26
CA ARG A 458 -21.16 -7.43 -13.67
C ARG A 458 -22.00 -6.72 -14.73
N LYS A 459 -21.37 -6.06 -15.70
CA LYS A 459 -22.04 -5.39 -16.83
C LYS A 459 -22.91 -6.36 -17.64
N LEU A 460 -22.49 -7.62 -17.73
CA LEU A 460 -23.23 -8.72 -18.36
C LEU A 460 -24.27 -9.40 -17.44
N GLY A 461 -24.41 -8.96 -16.19
CA GLY A 461 -25.35 -9.56 -15.22
C GLY A 461 -24.85 -10.83 -14.54
N ILE A 462 -23.55 -11.15 -14.65
CA ILE A 462 -22.90 -12.26 -13.93
C ILE A 462 -22.36 -11.71 -12.62
N SER A 463 -23.12 -11.86 -11.53
CA SER A 463 -22.81 -11.26 -10.23
C SER A 463 -22.38 -12.27 -9.15
N ASP A 464 -22.38 -13.57 -9.46
CA ASP A 464 -21.89 -14.60 -8.54
C ASP A 464 -20.37 -14.44 -8.35
N PRO A 465 -19.89 -14.13 -7.12
CA PRO A 465 -18.47 -13.90 -6.88
C PRO A 465 -17.61 -15.16 -7.11
N ASN A 466 -18.22 -16.35 -7.08
CA ASN A 466 -17.55 -17.63 -7.30
C ASN A 466 -17.77 -18.18 -8.72
N TYR A 467 -18.34 -17.39 -9.64
CA TYR A 467 -18.65 -17.85 -10.98
C TYR A 467 -17.44 -18.42 -11.72
N LEU A 468 -17.64 -19.63 -12.25
CA LEU A 468 -16.79 -20.29 -13.23
C LEU A 468 -17.66 -20.79 -14.38
N SER A 469 -17.14 -20.69 -15.60
CA SER A 469 -17.85 -21.18 -16.78
C SER A 469 -17.90 -22.71 -16.76
N PRO A 470 -19.09 -23.33 -16.91
CA PRO A 470 -19.23 -24.78 -17.05
C PRO A 470 -18.36 -25.37 -18.17
N LEU A 471 -18.13 -24.60 -19.24
CA LEU A 471 -17.26 -25.01 -20.36
C LEU A 471 -15.80 -25.26 -19.95
N THR A 472 -15.40 -24.80 -18.78
CA THR A 472 -14.01 -24.89 -18.28
C THR A 472 -13.88 -25.67 -16.98
N THR A 473 -15.00 -25.97 -16.33
CA THR A 473 -15.04 -26.85 -15.15
C THR A 473 -15.45 -28.27 -15.50
N GLU A 474 -16.11 -28.48 -16.65
CA GLU A 474 -16.59 -29.78 -17.11
C GLU A 474 -16.12 -30.04 -18.55
N HIS A 475 -15.71 -31.28 -18.84
CA HIS A 475 -15.34 -31.68 -20.20
C HIS A 475 -16.51 -32.34 -20.97
N GLY A 476 -17.70 -32.40 -20.39
CA GLY A 476 -18.92 -32.87 -21.06
C GLY A 476 -18.91 -34.35 -21.47
N HIS A 477 -18.11 -35.20 -20.80
CA HIS A 477 -18.01 -36.64 -21.11
C HIS A 477 -18.15 -37.55 -19.89
N ASP A 478 -18.42 -36.99 -18.71
CA ASP A 478 -18.72 -37.76 -17.50
C ASP A 478 -20.24 -37.96 -17.42
N GLU A 479 -20.71 -39.11 -17.90
CA GLU A 479 -22.07 -39.64 -17.66
C GLU A 479 -22.14 -40.50 -16.40
#